data_AF-A0A2K2UBH3-F1
#
_entry.id   AF-A0A2K2UBH3-F1
#
_cell.length_a   1.000
_cell.length_b   1.000
_cell.length_c   1.000
_cell.angle_alpha   90.00
_cell.angle_beta   90.00
_cell.angle_gamma   90.00
#
_symmetry.space_group_name_H-M   'P 1'
#
loop_
_entity.id
_entity.type
_entity.pdbx_description
1 polymer ?
#
loop_
_entity_poly.entity_id
_entity_poly.type
_entity_poly.pdbx_seq_one_letter_code
_entity_poly.pdbx_strand_id
1 'polypeptide(L)' 'MKNNAFGLQEYPPVLTVRQAADILQVSTKTICELCRIGALAGRKIGRLWRIPRPALAEFLSDEVTA' A
#
# COMPACT_ATOMS: atom_id res chain seq x y z
N MET A 1 -3.39 19.24 11.38
CA MET A 1 -3.26 17.78 11.60
C MET A 1 -3.82 17.11 10.36
N LYS A 2 -2.98 16.42 9.57
CA LYS A 2 -3.35 15.92 8.23
C LYS A 2 -4.42 14.83 8.37
N ASN A 3 -5.68 15.21 8.19
CA ASN A 3 -6.82 14.30 8.13
C ASN A 3 -6.95 13.84 6.68
N ASN A 4 -6.39 12.68 6.36
CA ASN A 4 -6.90 11.90 5.25
C ASN A 4 -7.12 10.48 5.76
N ALA A 5 -8.16 10.34 6.59
CA ALA A 5 -8.64 9.04 7.02
C ALA A 5 -9.38 8.39 5.83
N PHE A 6 -8.61 7.96 4.83
CA PHE A 6 -9.03 6.82 4.03
C PHE A 6 -9.44 5.72 5.02
N GLY A 7 -10.57 5.04 4.81
CA GLY A 7 -11.12 4.01 5.72
C GLY A 7 -10.23 2.78 5.99
N LEU A 8 -8.92 2.90 5.77
CA LEU A 8 -7.84 1.97 6.06
C LEU A 8 -7.92 1.39 7.49
N GLN A 9 -8.56 2.08 8.43
CA GLN A 9 -8.69 1.62 9.82
C GLN A 9 -9.58 0.38 9.96
N GLU A 10 -10.44 0.12 8.97
CA GLU A 10 -11.21 -1.12 8.85
C GLU A 10 -10.37 -2.31 8.36
N TYR A 11 -9.16 -2.05 7.86
CA TYR A 11 -8.24 -3.05 7.37
C TYR A 11 -7.19 -3.43 8.42
N PRO A 12 -6.66 -4.67 8.35
CA PRO A 12 -5.58 -5.08 9.25
C PRO A 12 -4.34 -4.17 9.12
N PRO A 13 -3.49 -4.09 10.16
CA PRO A 13 -2.24 -3.30 10.13
C PRO A 13 -1.30 -3.66 8.98
N VAL A 14 -1.42 -4.88 8.45
CA VAL A 14 -0.67 -5.38 7.31
C VAL A 14 -1.66 -5.89 6.27
N LEU A 15 -1.61 -5.31 5.08
CA LEU A 15 -2.47 -5.60 3.96
C LEU A 15 -1.88 -6.72 3.09
N THR A 16 -2.77 -7.54 2.55
CA THR A 16 -2.47 -8.38 1.40
C THR A 16 -2.40 -7.54 0.11
N VAL A 17 -1.79 -8.10 -0.93
CA VAL A 17 -1.80 -7.51 -2.28
C VAL A 17 -3.23 -7.22 -2.75
N ARG A 18 -4.18 -8.13 -2.48
CA ARG A 18 -5.58 -7.98 -2.88
C ARG A 18 -6.24 -6.79 -2.17
N GLN A 19 -6.06 -6.68 -0.85
CA GLN A 19 -6.60 -5.54 -0.10
C GLN A 19 -6.01 -4.21 -0.57
N ALA A 20 -4.70 -4.13 -0.79
CA ALA A 20 -4.07 -2.92 -1.32
C ALA A 20 -4.58 -2.59 -2.74
N ALA A 21 -4.80 -3.60 -3.58
CA ALA A 21 -5.35 -3.45 -4.92
C ALA A 21 -6.80 -2.94 -4.88
N ASP A 22 -7.62 -3.51 -4.00
CA ASP A 22 -9.02 -3.12 -3.78
C ASP A 22 -9.08 -1.66 -3.26
N ILE A 23 -8.20 -1.26 -2.34
CA ILE A 23 -8.12 0.11 -1.83
C ILE A 23 -7.72 1.11 -2.92
N LEU A 24 -6.68 0.79 -3.71
CA LEU A 24 -6.18 1.69 -4.76
C LEU A 24 -6.98 1.60 -6.07
N GLN A 25 -7.96 0.69 -6.16
CA GLN A 25 -8.75 0.42 -7.37
C GLN A 25 -7.86 0.08 -8.59
N VAL A 26 -6.85 -0.77 -8.38
CA VAL A 26 -5.93 -1.25 -9.43
C VAL A 26 -5.82 -2.77 -9.42
N SER A 27 -5.08 -3.34 -10.37
CA SER A 27 -4.82 -4.78 -10.38
C SER A 27 -3.84 -5.21 -9.29
N THR A 28 -3.94 -6.46 -8.83
CA THR A 28 -2.92 -7.06 -7.94
C THR A 28 -1.54 -7.12 -8.59
N LYS A 29 -1.47 -7.22 -9.93
CA LYS A 29 -0.22 -7.13 -10.70
C LYS A 29 0.43 -5.76 -10.51
N THR A 30 -0.34 -4.68 -10.56
CA THR A 30 0.14 -3.31 -10.34
C THR A 30 0.74 -3.17 -8.94
N ILE A 31 0.05 -3.65 -7.90
CA ILE A 31 0.58 -3.61 -6.52
C ILE A 31 1.90 -4.38 -6.40
N CYS A 32 1.96 -5.61 -6.94
CA CYS A 32 3.19 -6.40 -6.94
C CYS A 32 4.34 -5.68 -7.65
N GLU A 33 4.05 -4.99 -8.76
CA GLU A 33 5.04 -4.22 -9.51
C GLU A 33 5.53 -3.01 -8.73
N LEU A 34 4.62 -2.24 -8.14
CA LEU A 34 4.96 -1.10 -7.27
C LEU A 34 5.86 -1.52 -6.11
N CYS A 35 5.58 -2.66 -5.47
CA CYS A 35 6.46 -3.22 -4.44
C CYS A 35 7.80 -3.69 -5.01
N ARG A 36 7.80 -4.29 -6.21
CA ARG A 36 9.03 -4.80 -6.85
C ARG A 36 9.99 -3.67 -7.23
N ILE A 37 9.48 -2.53 -7.70
CA ILE A 37 10.29 -1.37 -8.08
C ILE A 37 10.58 -0.43 -6.90
N GLY A 38 10.03 -0.72 -5.71
CA GLY A 38 10.25 0.07 -4.50
C GLY A 38 9.36 1.31 -4.38
N ALA A 39 8.46 1.57 -5.32
CA ALA A 39 7.53 2.69 -5.28
C ALA A 39 6.50 2.58 -4.14
N LEU A 40 6.10 1.35 -3.79
CA LEU A 40 5.26 1.07 -2.61
C LEU A 40 6.07 0.21 -1.63
N ALA A 41 6.26 0.70 -0.40
CA ALA A 41 7.09 0.07 0.63
C ALA A 41 6.45 -1.21 1.23
N GLY A 42 6.30 -2.25 0.40
CA GLY A 42 5.89 -3.59 0.80
C GLY A 42 7.07 -4.47 1.22
N ARG A 43 6.81 -5.46 2.07
CA ARG A 43 7.78 -6.50 2.46
C ARG A 43 7.47 -7.81 1.75
N LYS A 44 8.48 -8.39 1.12
CA LYS A 44 8.37 -9.74 0.53
C LYS A 44 8.62 -10.79 1.61
N ILE A 45 7.65 -11.67 1.84
CA ILE A 45 7.73 -12.78 2.79
C ILE A 45 7.42 -14.07 2.02
N GLY A 46 8.47 -14.84 1.73
CA GLY A 46 8.40 -15.96 0.79
C GLY A 46 7.95 -15.50 -0.60
N ARG A 47 6.82 -16.03 -1.07
CA ARG A 47 6.22 -15.69 -2.37
C ARG A 47 5.20 -14.54 -2.30
N LEU A 48 4.91 -14.04 -1.10
CA LEU A 48 3.83 -13.10 -0.87
C LEU A 48 4.39 -11.70 -0.58
N TRP A 49 3.69 -10.68 -1.06
CA TRP A 49 3.89 -9.31 -0.60
C TRP A 49 2.94 -8.98 0.54
N ARG A 50 3.44 -8.21 1.49
CA ARG A 50 2.72 -7.68 2.64
C ARG A 50 2.99 -6.19 2.74
N ILE A 51 1.92 -5.40 2.72
CA ILE A 51 2.01 -3.94 2.65
C ILE A 51 1.59 -3.41 4.01
N PRO A 52 2.49 -2.80 4.79
CA PRO A 52 2.09 -2.09 6.00
C PRO A 52 1.04 -1.04 5.64
N ARG A 53 -0.08 -0.99 6.37
CA ARG A 53 -1.09 0.06 6.21
C ARG A 53 -0.50 1.49 6.17
N PRO A 54 0.47 1.87 7.04
CA PRO A 54 1.09 3.19 6.94
C PRO A 54 1.84 3.42 5.62
N ALA A 55 2.47 2.39 5.04
CA ALA A 55 3.16 2.52 3.75
C ALA A 55 2.19 2.82 2.60
N LEU A 56 0.98 2.25 2.64
CA LEU A 56 -0.06 2.55 1.65
C LEU A 56 -0.62 3.98 1.86
N ALA A 57 -0.78 4.41 3.11
CA ALA A 57 -1.22 5.77 3.42
C ALA A 57 -0.18 6.83 3.00
N GLU A 58 1.11 6.53 3.18
CA GLU A 58 2.23 7.35 2.72
C GLU A 58 2.26 7.42 1.19
N PHE A 59 2.11 6.29 0.50
CA PHE A 59 2.03 6.24 -0.96
C PHE A 59 0.88 7.10 -1.55
N LEU A 60 -0.23 7.22 -0.83
CA LEU A 60 -1.39 8.05 -1.21
C LEU A 60 -1.26 9.52 -0.80
N SER A 61 -0.30 9.84 0.06
CA SER A 61 -0.08 11.21 0.51
C SER A 61 0.89 11.88 -0.45
N ASP A 62 0.47 12.98 -1.08
CA ASP A 62 1.29 13.79 -2.01
C ASP A 62 2.46 14.50 -1.29
N GLU A 63 3.36 13.78 -0.62
CA GLU A 63 4.70 14.31 -0.33
C GLU A 63 5.63 13.93 -1.48
N VAL A 64 5.53 14.73 -2.54
CA VAL A 64 6.61 14.92 -3.51
C VAL A 64 7.83 15.42 -2.75
N THR A 65 8.70 14.51 -2.36
CA THR A 65 10.06 14.88 -1.96
C THR A 65 10.86 15.02 -3.25
N ALA A 66 10.85 16.25 -3.79
CA ALA A 66 11.85 16.73 -4.73
C ALA A 66 13.13 17.10 -3.98
#